data_AF-A0A233RZ07-F1
#
_entry.id   AF-A0A233RZ07-F1
#
_cell.length_a   1.000
_cell.length_b   1.000
_cell.length_c   1.000
_cell.angle_alpha   90.00
_cell.angle_beta   90.00
_cell.angle_gamma   90.00
#
_symmetry.space_group_name_H-M   'P 1'
#
loop_
_entity.id
_entity.type
_entity.pdbx_description
1 polymer ?
#
loop_
_entity_poly.entity_id
_entity_poly.type
_entity_poly.pdbx_seq_one_letter_code
_entity_poly.pdbx_strand_id
1 'polypeptide(L)'
;MAGRTGTGAARERGVVVRPWTSSTWRRVATVAVTAVCVGYAPLAMTELWPYARPGAPAFGESLLAHAVSPRYVADALATRVAPYRHSLIPMIVHSVLGGLLMLLGPAQLLTATRRRSRPHRGLGILFAVTVYASMAGAGLYLARTAPRDAFSGAAFWIVLATILVGTVLSVTFGILAAVAGLPDLHQRWMLLCYGFLLTAPLLRLEWGTLPAVLPGLPMTEINRVALMHLGSLVVFGALLASRARDRRDTVDGLGRSWAPLPVTATAHLAAAAALVWIARAFSAYGTAGRRLLVAYLVPYAVAYAVMVFGARRAARQARPWAREEWRIHLTGLCLAPVVSAGAVVFFEHSLGLARFTALTAGVAIGCGLTAFGATQVVSLRLLYAREVRRRSAPAPLPVARAATPVS
;
A
#
# COMPACT_ATOMS: atom_id res chain seq x y z
N MET A 1 -29.31 23.83 69.98
CA MET A 1 -29.17 22.36 69.89
C MET A 1 -28.96 21.99 68.43
N ALA A 2 -27.85 21.33 68.16
CA ALA A 2 -27.31 21.02 66.84
C ALA A 2 -27.94 19.75 66.23
N GLY A 3 -27.90 19.64 64.90
CA GLY A 3 -28.30 18.41 64.20
C GLY A 3 -28.22 18.51 62.67
N ARG A 4 -27.03 18.76 62.11
CA ARG A 4 -26.75 18.59 60.68
C ARG A 4 -26.13 17.22 60.45
N THR A 5 -26.90 16.27 59.94
CA THR A 5 -26.42 14.96 59.50
C THR A 5 -25.99 15.05 58.03
N GLY A 6 -24.67 15.15 57.83
CA GLY A 6 -24.04 15.08 56.50
C GLY A 6 -23.82 13.62 56.09
N THR A 7 -24.60 13.14 55.13
CA THR A 7 -24.36 11.85 54.46
C THR A 7 -23.31 12.03 53.36
N GLY A 8 -22.09 11.58 53.63
CA GLY A 8 -20.99 11.53 52.67
C GLY A 8 -21.20 10.40 51.65
N ALA A 9 -21.69 10.76 50.46
CA ALA A 9 -21.68 9.86 49.31
C ALA A 9 -20.26 9.81 48.71
N ALA A 10 -19.56 8.71 48.98
CA ALA A 10 -18.29 8.38 48.35
C ALA A 10 -18.48 8.25 46.83
N ARG A 11 -18.01 9.25 46.08
CA ARG A 11 -18.01 9.27 44.63
C ARG A 11 -16.96 8.28 44.14
N GLU A 12 -17.38 7.07 43.76
CA GLU A 12 -16.57 6.13 43.01
C GLU A 12 -16.03 6.82 41.76
N ARG A 13 -14.73 7.14 41.76
CA ARG A 13 -14.00 7.61 40.59
C ARG A 13 -13.80 6.41 39.67
N GLY A 14 -14.84 6.06 38.92
CA GLY A 14 -14.73 5.16 37.79
C GLY A 14 -13.58 5.65 36.90
N VAL A 15 -12.55 4.81 36.74
CA VAL A 15 -11.46 5.04 35.81
C VAL A 15 -12.08 5.06 34.42
N VAL A 16 -12.44 6.25 33.94
CA VAL A 16 -12.86 6.45 32.56
C VAL A 16 -11.62 6.17 31.72
N VAL A 17 -11.51 4.94 31.24
CA VAL A 17 -10.54 4.55 30.20
C VAL A 17 -10.88 5.42 29.00
N ARG A 18 -10.15 6.54 28.85
CA ARG A 18 -10.35 7.44 27.72
C ARG A 18 -10.13 6.61 26.46
N PRO A 19 -11.15 6.48 25.59
CA PRO A 19 -10.98 5.75 24.34
C PRO A 19 -9.81 6.37 23.59
N TRP A 20 -8.89 5.53 23.12
CA TRP A 20 -7.70 5.94 22.40
C TRP A 20 -8.09 6.99 21.35
N THR A 21 -7.72 8.24 21.60
CA THR A 21 -8.10 9.33 20.73
C THR A 21 -7.41 9.11 19.38
N SER A 22 -8.09 9.49 18.30
CA SER A 22 -7.59 9.29 16.94
C SER A 22 -6.18 9.88 16.71
N SER A 23 -5.73 10.81 17.57
CA SER A 23 -4.38 11.35 17.57
C SER A 23 -3.31 10.37 18.06
N THR A 24 -3.58 9.56 19.08
CA THR A 24 -2.59 8.65 19.68
C THR A 24 -2.21 7.55 18.71
N TRP A 25 -3.21 6.88 18.11
CA TRP A 25 -2.96 5.84 17.10
C TRP A 25 -2.16 6.35 15.89
N ARG A 26 -2.47 7.55 15.39
CA ARG A 26 -1.74 8.15 14.26
C ARG A 26 -0.28 8.43 14.59
N ARG A 27 0.00 8.89 15.82
CA ARG A 27 1.38 9.10 16.28
C ARG A 27 2.12 7.77 16.35
N VAL A 28 1.52 6.76 16.99
CA VAL A 28 2.09 5.41 17.08
C VAL A 28 2.37 4.85 15.68
N ALA A 29 1.41 4.90 14.75
CA ALA A 29 1.60 4.43 13.38
C ALA A 29 2.73 5.19 12.66
N THR A 30 2.80 6.52 12.81
CA THR A 30 3.87 7.33 12.19
C THR A 30 5.24 6.97 12.75
N VAL A 31 5.35 6.82 14.08
CA VAL A 31 6.59 6.43 14.77
C VAL A 31 7.00 5.03 14.35
N ALA A 32 6.08 4.07 14.35
CA ALA A 32 6.34 2.69 13.93
C ALA A 32 6.86 2.62 12.49
N VAL A 33 6.17 3.28 11.54
CA VAL A 33 6.63 3.32 10.14
C VAL A 33 7.99 3.98 10.04
N THR A 34 8.23 5.09 10.74
CA THR A 34 9.52 5.78 10.71
C THR A 34 10.64 4.91 11.28
N ALA A 35 10.40 4.21 12.39
CA ALA A 35 11.35 3.30 13.01
C ALA A 35 11.68 2.12 12.07
N VAL A 36 10.67 1.51 11.46
CA VAL A 36 10.85 0.45 10.45
C VAL A 36 11.72 0.95 9.30
N CYS A 37 11.42 2.13 8.76
CA CYS A 37 12.14 2.66 7.60
C CYS A 37 13.59 3.05 7.92
N VAL A 38 13.82 3.69 9.07
CA VAL A 38 15.18 4.06 9.51
C VAL A 38 16.01 2.82 9.83
N GLY A 39 15.43 1.83 10.53
CA GLY A 39 16.11 0.58 10.84
C GLY A 39 16.38 -0.28 9.60
N TYR A 40 15.48 -0.27 8.63
CA TYR A 40 15.61 -1.05 7.39
C TYR A 40 16.57 -0.43 6.37
N ALA A 41 16.70 0.90 6.32
CA ALA A 41 17.57 1.59 5.36
C ALA A 41 19.00 1.03 5.27
N PRO A 42 19.76 0.84 6.37
CA PRO A 42 21.11 0.25 6.30
C PRO A 42 21.10 -1.21 5.84
N LEU A 43 20.06 -1.98 6.18
CA LEU A 43 19.92 -3.37 5.73
C LEU A 43 19.77 -3.40 4.20
N ALA A 44 18.86 -2.58 3.65
CA ALA A 44 18.66 -2.47 2.22
C ALA A 44 19.92 -1.98 1.48
N MET A 45 20.64 -1.01 2.02
CA MET A 45 21.82 -0.46 1.35
C MET A 45 22.99 -1.45 1.23
N THR A 46 23.08 -2.42 2.14
CA THR A 46 24.22 -3.36 2.23
C THR A 46 23.90 -4.76 1.73
N GLU A 47 22.62 -5.10 1.60
CA GLU A 47 22.10 -6.41 1.25
C GLU A 47 22.76 -7.11 0.06
N LEU A 48 23.11 -6.37 -0.99
CA LEU A 48 23.66 -6.97 -2.22
C LEU A 48 25.19 -6.88 -2.32
N TRP A 49 25.84 -6.24 -1.34
CA TRP A 49 27.28 -6.06 -1.36
C TRP A 49 28.07 -7.36 -1.24
N PRO A 50 27.66 -8.36 -0.42
CA PRO A 50 28.36 -9.64 -0.32
C PRO A 50 28.45 -10.39 -1.65
N TYR A 51 27.49 -10.19 -2.56
CA TYR A 51 27.52 -10.77 -3.90
C TYR A 51 28.54 -10.11 -4.83
N ALA A 52 28.91 -8.85 -4.58
CA ALA A 52 29.91 -8.14 -5.37
C ALA A 52 31.33 -8.32 -4.82
N ARG A 53 31.48 -8.38 -3.49
CA ARG A 53 32.75 -8.54 -2.81
C ARG A 53 32.59 -9.45 -1.58
N PRO A 54 33.23 -10.64 -1.55
CA PRO A 54 33.29 -11.46 -0.35
C PRO A 54 33.81 -10.65 0.84
N GLY A 55 33.16 -10.77 2.01
CA GLY A 55 33.53 -10.03 3.23
C GLY A 55 33.00 -8.59 3.31
N ALA A 56 32.23 -8.12 2.33
CA ALA A 56 31.53 -6.84 2.45
C ALA A 56 30.48 -6.86 3.58
N PRO A 57 30.11 -5.69 4.15
CA PRO A 57 29.10 -5.62 5.20
C PRO A 57 27.78 -6.26 4.80
N ALA A 58 27.27 -7.15 5.65
CA ALA A 58 26.04 -7.92 5.42
C ALA A 58 25.11 -7.86 6.64
N PHE A 59 24.77 -6.64 7.08
CA PHE A 59 24.04 -6.44 8.34
C PHE A 59 22.73 -7.24 8.41
N GLY A 60 21.97 -7.27 7.30
CA GLY A 60 20.73 -8.02 7.21
C GLY A 60 20.91 -9.53 7.30
N GLU A 61 21.94 -10.06 6.65
CA GLU A 61 22.26 -11.49 6.69
C GLU A 61 22.68 -11.92 8.10
N SER A 62 23.55 -11.13 8.74
CA SER A 62 23.98 -11.38 10.11
C SER A 62 22.78 -11.36 11.07
N LEU A 63 21.95 -10.31 11.03
CA LEU A 63 20.78 -10.22 11.90
C LEU A 63 19.81 -11.39 11.68
N LEU A 64 19.52 -11.74 10.42
CA LEU A 64 18.60 -12.83 10.10
C LEU A 64 19.16 -14.20 10.49
N ALA A 65 20.47 -14.40 10.37
CA ALA A 65 21.14 -15.64 10.77
C ALA A 65 21.05 -15.85 12.29
N HIS A 66 21.17 -14.77 13.08
CA HIS A 66 20.98 -14.81 14.53
C HIS A 66 19.51 -14.98 14.94
N ALA A 67 18.59 -14.34 14.22
CA ALA A 67 17.17 -14.35 14.57
C ALA A 67 16.44 -15.64 14.15
N VAL A 68 16.84 -16.28 13.04
CA VAL A 68 16.16 -17.45 12.45
C VAL A 68 17.07 -18.67 12.48
N SER A 69 18.03 -18.75 11.55
CA SER A 69 19.14 -19.72 11.60
C SER A 69 20.17 -19.42 10.50
N PRO A 70 21.47 -19.73 10.72
CA PRO A 70 22.50 -19.57 9.70
C PRO A 70 22.22 -20.41 8.43
N ARG A 71 21.70 -21.64 8.59
CA ARG A 71 21.38 -22.54 7.48
C ARG A 71 20.29 -21.98 6.58
N TYR A 72 19.23 -21.43 7.16
CA TYR A 72 18.15 -20.79 6.41
C TYR A 72 18.65 -19.61 5.56
N VAL A 73 19.54 -18.79 6.13
CA VAL A 73 20.16 -17.67 5.40
C VAL A 73 21.07 -18.19 4.29
N ALA A 74 21.92 -19.19 4.55
CA ALA A 74 22.80 -19.77 3.54
C ALA A 74 22.02 -20.33 2.33
N ASP A 75 20.94 -21.08 2.59
CA ASP A 75 20.05 -21.59 1.55
C ASP A 75 19.37 -20.46 0.76
N ALA A 76 18.94 -19.40 1.46
CA ALA A 76 18.34 -18.22 0.83
C ALA A 76 19.34 -17.43 -0.05
N LEU A 77 20.61 -17.37 0.33
CA LEU A 77 21.66 -16.73 -0.45
C LEU A 77 22.00 -17.55 -1.70
N ALA A 78 22.15 -18.86 -1.57
CA ALA A 78 22.46 -19.78 -2.67
C ALA A 78 21.45 -19.65 -3.81
N THR A 79 20.15 -19.54 -3.48
CA THR A 79 19.07 -19.39 -4.48
C THR A 79 19.03 -18.02 -5.19
N ARG A 80 19.82 -17.03 -4.75
CA ARG A 80 19.85 -15.67 -5.33
C ARG A 80 21.05 -15.37 -6.21
N VAL A 81 22.12 -16.14 -6.09
CA VAL A 81 23.35 -15.89 -6.85
C VAL A 81 23.08 -15.94 -8.35
N ALA A 82 22.42 -16.99 -8.84
CA ALA A 82 22.18 -17.14 -10.28
C ALA A 82 21.27 -16.05 -10.88
N PRO A 83 20.11 -15.70 -10.28
CA PRO A 83 19.26 -14.61 -10.78
C PRO A 83 19.96 -13.24 -10.87
N TYR A 84 20.91 -12.95 -9.98
CA TYR A 84 21.55 -11.63 -9.93
C TYR A 84 22.81 -11.51 -10.78
N ARG A 85 23.40 -12.60 -11.28
CA ARG A 85 24.66 -12.57 -12.05
C ARG A 85 24.66 -11.55 -13.20
N HIS A 86 23.55 -11.42 -13.93
CA HIS A 86 23.45 -10.53 -15.10
C HIS A 86 22.92 -9.11 -14.78
N SER A 87 22.52 -8.87 -13.52
CA SER A 87 21.84 -7.64 -13.09
C SER A 87 22.31 -7.14 -11.72
N LEU A 88 23.50 -7.56 -11.28
CA LEU A 88 24.01 -7.25 -9.94
C LEU A 88 24.16 -5.74 -9.73
N ILE A 89 24.79 -5.03 -10.66
CA ILE A 89 24.97 -3.57 -10.56
C ILE A 89 23.61 -2.84 -10.52
N PRO A 90 22.67 -3.07 -11.47
CA PRO A 90 21.33 -2.51 -11.38
C PRO A 90 20.62 -2.79 -10.05
N MET A 91 20.81 -3.99 -9.49
CA MET A 91 20.19 -4.37 -8.24
C MET A 91 20.83 -3.73 -7.02
N ILE A 92 22.16 -3.57 -7.00
CA ILE A 92 22.85 -2.78 -5.96
C ILE A 92 22.35 -1.34 -5.98
N VAL A 93 22.27 -0.72 -7.16
CA VAL A 93 21.74 0.64 -7.31
C VAL A 93 20.30 0.70 -6.81
N HIS A 94 19.43 -0.22 -7.25
CA HIS A 94 18.05 -0.30 -6.78
C HIS A 94 17.96 -0.41 -5.25
N SER A 95 18.77 -1.28 -4.63
CA SER A 95 18.75 -1.56 -3.20
C SER A 95 19.26 -0.37 -2.37
N VAL A 96 20.35 0.26 -2.79
CA VAL A 96 20.90 1.45 -2.14
C VAL A 96 19.93 2.63 -2.24
N LEU A 97 19.39 2.90 -3.44
CA LEU A 97 18.40 3.94 -3.62
C LEU A 97 17.09 3.61 -2.90
N GLY A 98 16.72 2.32 -2.81
CA GLY A 98 15.60 1.83 -2.01
C GLY A 98 15.76 2.16 -0.52
N GLY A 99 16.95 1.89 0.05
CA GLY A 99 17.28 2.30 1.41
C GLY A 99 17.22 3.83 1.60
N LEU A 100 17.68 4.61 0.61
CA LEU A 100 17.59 6.06 0.66
C LEU A 100 16.12 6.54 0.66
N LEU A 101 15.25 5.91 -0.14
CA LEU A 101 13.81 6.21 -0.16
C LEU A 101 13.13 5.93 1.19
N MET A 102 13.61 4.95 1.94
CA MET A 102 13.13 4.67 3.29
C MET A 102 13.45 5.81 4.27
N LEU A 103 14.53 6.56 4.04
CA LEU A 103 14.84 7.76 4.82
C LEU A 103 14.10 9.00 4.31
N LEU A 104 14.00 9.16 2.98
CA LEU A 104 13.38 10.32 2.36
C LEU A 104 11.86 10.37 2.58
N GLY A 105 11.17 9.22 2.55
CA GLY A 105 9.71 9.16 2.74
C GLY A 105 9.24 9.74 4.08
N PRO A 106 9.76 9.28 5.23
CA PRO A 106 9.44 9.83 6.54
C PRO A 106 9.87 11.29 6.68
N ALA A 107 11.02 11.68 6.13
CA ALA A 107 11.46 13.07 6.13
C ALA A 107 10.48 14.00 5.34
N GLN A 108 10.01 13.56 4.17
CA GLN A 108 9.00 14.26 3.38
C GLN A 108 7.66 14.34 4.13
N LEU A 109 7.28 13.27 4.85
CA LEU A 109 6.09 13.24 5.68
C LEU A 109 6.16 14.22 6.85
N LEU A 110 7.30 14.25 7.54
CA LEU A 110 7.55 15.14 8.68
C LEU A 110 7.55 16.60 8.25
N THR A 111 8.23 16.95 7.16
CA THR A 111 8.23 18.33 6.62
C THR A 111 6.84 18.79 6.20
N ALA A 112 6.03 17.90 5.61
CA ALA A 112 4.62 18.18 5.29
C ALA A 112 3.80 18.46 6.57
N THR A 113 3.94 17.63 7.61
CA THR A 113 3.20 17.82 8.88
C THR A 113 3.61 19.10 9.62
N ARG A 114 4.88 19.51 9.50
CA ARG A 114 5.41 20.77 10.05
C ARG A 114 5.15 21.99 9.17
N ARG A 115 4.38 21.84 8.08
CA ARG A 115 4.02 22.92 7.14
C ARG A 115 5.21 23.66 6.53
N ARG A 116 6.36 23.00 6.36
CA ARG A 116 7.56 23.61 5.77
C ARG A 116 7.60 23.35 4.25
N SER A 117 7.06 24.29 3.47
CA SER A 117 6.86 24.14 2.02
C SER A 117 8.15 24.00 1.21
N ARG A 118 9.16 24.86 1.45
CA ARG A 118 10.45 24.83 0.75
C ARG A 118 11.18 23.48 0.89
N PRO A 119 11.46 22.98 2.11
CA PRO A 119 12.14 21.70 2.25
C PRO A 119 11.26 20.53 1.80
N HIS A 120 9.94 20.60 1.94
CA HIS A 120 9.05 19.57 1.40
C HIS A 120 9.16 19.45 -0.13
N ARG A 121 9.25 20.59 -0.84
CA ARG A 121 9.45 20.60 -2.30
C ARG A 121 10.82 20.03 -2.69
N GLY A 122 11.89 20.46 -2.02
CA GLY A 122 13.24 19.95 -2.28
C GLY A 122 13.36 18.44 -2.05
N LEU A 123 12.87 17.96 -0.90
CA LEU A 123 12.84 16.53 -0.58
C LEU A 123 11.91 15.76 -1.53
N GLY A 124 10.79 16.34 -1.95
CA GLY A 124 9.87 15.71 -2.90
C GLY A 124 10.48 15.51 -4.28
N ILE A 125 11.27 16.47 -4.78
CA ILE A 125 12.01 16.34 -6.04
C ILE A 125 13.06 15.24 -5.90
N LEU A 126 13.86 15.28 -4.84
CA LEU A 126 14.88 14.26 -4.57
C LEU A 126 14.24 12.86 -4.48
N PHE A 127 13.18 12.72 -3.70
CA PHE A 127 12.40 11.48 -3.58
C PHE A 127 11.94 10.97 -4.95
N ALA A 128 11.32 11.82 -5.77
CA ALA A 128 10.83 11.43 -7.09
C ALA A 128 11.95 10.95 -8.02
N VAL A 129 13.06 11.68 -8.10
CA VAL A 129 14.23 11.28 -8.91
C VAL A 129 14.79 9.95 -8.42
N THR A 130 14.92 9.79 -7.10
CA THR A 130 15.39 8.53 -6.49
C THR A 130 14.43 7.37 -6.79
N VAL A 131 13.11 7.58 -6.76
CA VAL A 131 12.12 6.56 -7.17
C VAL A 131 12.37 6.14 -8.61
N TYR A 132 12.41 7.06 -9.57
CA TYR A 132 12.60 6.69 -10.97
C TYR A 132 13.93 5.98 -11.21
N ALA A 133 15.03 6.45 -10.62
CA ALA A 133 16.33 5.80 -10.74
C ALA A 133 16.35 4.39 -10.12
N SER A 134 15.77 4.23 -8.92
CA SER A 134 15.65 2.92 -8.26
C SER A 134 14.77 1.97 -9.08
N MET A 135 13.62 2.44 -9.57
CA MET A 135 12.70 1.64 -10.38
C MET A 135 13.29 1.29 -11.74
N ALA A 136 14.11 2.14 -12.35
CA ALA A 136 14.84 1.80 -13.58
C ALA A 136 15.81 0.62 -13.35
N GLY A 137 16.50 0.57 -12.21
CA GLY A 137 17.33 -0.57 -11.82
C GLY A 137 16.54 -1.88 -11.70
N ALA A 138 15.37 -1.84 -11.03
CA ALA A 138 14.47 -2.98 -10.94
C ALA A 138 13.86 -3.38 -12.29
N GLY A 139 13.49 -2.41 -13.13
CA GLY A 139 12.98 -2.65 -14.47
C GLY A 139 14.01 -3.34 -15.36
N LEU A 140 15.29 -2.93 -15.26
CA LEU A 140 16.38 -3.58 -15.98
C LEU A 140 16.60 -5.03 -15.53
N TYR A 141 16.49 -5.30 -14.22
CA TYR A 141 16.49 -6.67 -13.71
C TYR A 141 15.35 -7.51 -14.31
N LEU A 142 14.11 -7.00 -14.27
CA LEU A 142 12.94 -7.71 -14.79
C LEU A 142 13.03 -7.93 -16.30
N ALA A 143 13.58 -6.97 -17.04
CA ALA A 143 13.78 -7.09 -18.49
C ALA A 143 14.85 -8.15 -18.87
N ARG A 144 15.86 -8.34 -18.01
CA ARG A 144 16.96 -9.30 -18.24
C ARG A 144 16.72 -10.68 -17.64
N THR A 145 15.69 -10.84 -16.81
CA THR A 145 15.43 -12.07 -16.07
C THR A 145 14.12 -12.66 -16.51
N ALA A 146 14.15 -13.84 -17.13
CA ALA A 146 12.93 -14.54 -17.50
C ALA A 146 12.12 -14.90 -16.24
N PRO A 147 10.77 -14.96 -16.31
CA PRO A 147 9.94 -15.22 -15.13
C PRO A 147 10.32 -16.48 -14.36
N ARG A 148 10.72 -17.55 -15.06
CA ARG A 148 11.16 -18.81 -14.44
C ARG A 148 12.48 -18.70 -13.66
N ASP A 149 13.34 -17.77 -14.07
CA ASP A 149 14.69 -17.57 -13.52
C ASP A 149 14.69 -16.48 -12.43
N ALA A 150 13.54 -15.87 -12.16
CA ALA A 150 13.37 -14.89 -11.12
C ALA A 150 13.55 -15.51 -9.73
N PHE A 151 14.01 -14.70 -8.78
CA PHE A 151 14.05 -15.12 -7.38
C PHE A 151 12.64 -15.56 -6.92
N SER A 152 12.52 -16.77 -6.37
CA SER A 152 11.22 -17.37 -5.97
C SER A 152 10.22 -17.64 -7.12
N GLY A 153 10.67 -17.59 -8.38
CA GLY A 153 9.96 -18.03 -9.57
C GLY A 153 8.96 -17.03 -10.17
N ALA A 154 8.19 -17.50 -11.16
CA ALA A 154 7.38 -16.63 -12.02
C ALA A 154 6.28 -15.84 -11.30
N ALA A 155 5.67 -16.41 -10.25
CA ALA A 155 4.68 -15.66 -9.47
C ALA A 155 5.30 -14.44 -8.77
N PHE A 156 6.53 -14.58 -8.26
CA PHE A 156 7.27 -13.48 -7.66
C PHE A 156 7.63 -12.42 -8.71
N TRP A 157 8.08 -12.85 -9.90
CA TRP A 157 8.37 -11.94 -11.03
C TRP A 157 7.15 -11.07 -11.40
N ILE A 158 5.96 -11.67 -11.51
CA ILE A 158 4.72 -10.95 -11.84
C ILE A 158 4.38 -9.91 -10.77
N VAL A 159 4.54 -10.27 -9.49
CA VAL A 159 4.29 -9.35 -8.38
C VAL A 159 5.30 -8.21 -8.39
N LEU A 160 6.59 -8.47 -8.63
CA LEU A 160 7.60 -7.43 -8.78
C LEU A 160 7.28 -6.47 -9.93
N ALA A 161 6.89 -7.00 -11.09
CA ALA A 161 6.50 -6.19 -12.25
C ALA A 161 5.28 -5.31 -11.92
N THR A 162 4.30 -5.86 -11.21
CA THR A 162 3.10 -5.11 -10.77
C THR A 162 3.46 -3.99 -9.80
N ILE A 163 4.33 -4.26 -8.81
CA ILE A 163 4.79 -3.27 -7.85
C ILE A 163 5.61 -2.17 -8.53
N LEU A 164 6.49 -2.54 -9.48
CA LEU A 164 7.26 -1.59 -10.29
C LEU A 164 6.32 -0.60 -10.99
N VAL A 165 5.36 -1.12 -11.76
CA VAL A 165 4.40 -0.28 -12.51
C VAL A 165 3.57 0.57 -11.56
N GLY A 166 3.02 -0.03 -10.50
CA GLY A 166 2.23 0.67 -9.50
C GLY A 166 3.00 1.81 -8.82
N THR A 167 4.28 1.60 -8.50
CA THR A 167 5.16 2.61 -7.88
C THR A 167 5.41 3.77 -8.84
N VAL A 168 5.83 3.46 -10.07
CA VAL A 168 6.12 4.45 -11.12
C VAL A 168 4.89 5.30 -11.40
N LEU A 169 3.74 4.67 -11.69
CA LEU A 169 2.51 5.42 -11.98
C LEU A 169 2.04 6.24 -10.78
N SER A 170 2.16 5.72 -9.55
CA SER A 170 1.77 6.46 -8.35
C SER A 170 2.63 7.70 -8.15
N VAL A 171 3.96 7.62 -8.34
CA VAL A 171 4.81 8.83 -8.24
C VAL A 171 4.51 9.80 -9.38
N THR A 172 4.28 9.31 -10.60
CA THR A 172 3.92 10.16 -11.75
C THR A 172 2.62 10.93 -11.50
N PHE A 173 1.55 10.25 -11.09
CA PHE A 173 0.29 10.93 -10.75
C PHE A 173 0.41 11.84 -9.54
N GLY A 174 1.26 11.50 -8.57
CA GLY A 174 1.60 12.39 -7.45
C GLY A 174 2.25 13.69 -7.93
N ILE A 175 3.20 13.63 -8.86
CA ILE A 175 3.86 14.79 -9.45
C ILE A 175 2.85 15.62 -10.26
N LEU A 176 2.08 14.98 -11.14
CA LEU A 176 1.07 15.67 -11.96
C LEU A 176 0.05 16.42 -11.08
N ALA A 177 -0.41 15.79 -9.99
CA ALA A 177 -1.28 16.44 -9.02
C ALA A 177 -0.60 17.62 -8.30
N ALA A 178 0.69 17.53 -7.98
CA ALA A 178 1.44 18.64 -7.38
C ALA A 178 1.59 19.82 -8.35
N VAL A 179 1.95 19.54 -9.61
CA VAL A 179 2.09 20.55 -10.67
C VAL A 179 0.75 21.25 -10.94
N ALA A 180 -0.36 20.49 -10.92
CA ALA A 180 -1.70 21.02 -11.07
C ALA A 180 -2.24 21.77 -9.82
N GLY A 181 -1.44 21.89 -8.74
CA GLY A 181 -1.87 22.57 -7.52
C GLY A 181 -2.95 21.82 -6.75
N LEU A 182 -2.98 20.48 -6.81
CA LEU A 182 -3.98 19.61 -6.20
C LEU A 182 -3.35 18.81 -5.03
N PRO A 183 -3.08 19.45 -3.88
CA PRO A 183 -2.31 18.86 -2.79
C PRO A 183 -3.00 17.62 -2.17
N ASP A 184 -4.33 17.55 -2.23
CA ASP A 184 -5.09 16.41 -1.73
C ASP A 184 -4.91 15.16 -2.60
N LEU A 185 -4.86 15.32 -3.93
CA LEU A 185 -4.56 14.23 -4.86
C LEU A 185 -3.09 13.84 -4.79
N HIS A 186 -2.19 14.83 -4.72
CA HIS A 186 -0.76 14.60 -4.53
C HIS A 186 -0.51 13.70 -3.32
N GLN A 187 -1.09 14.04 -2.16
CA GLN A 187 -0.92 13.27 -0.94
C GLN A 187 -1.38 11.81 -1.10
N ARG A 188 -2.52 11.58 -1.76
CA ARG A 188 -3.08 10.23 -1.96
C ARG A 188 -2.15 9.36 -2.79
N TRP A 189 -1.69 9.90 -3.92
CA TRP A 189 -0.78 9.20 -4.82
C TRP A 189 0.59 8.95 -4.19
N MET A 190 1.12 9.92 -3.43
CA MET A 190 2.39 9.73 -2.71
C MET A 190 2.29 8.70 -1.58
N LEU A 191 1.16 8.63 -0.86
CA LEU A 191 0.93 7.60 0.15
C LEU A 191 0.82 6.20 -0.48
N LEU A 192 0.18 6.09 -1.65
CA LEU A 192 0.11 4.84 -2.39
C LEU A 192 1.50 4.41 -2.92
N CYS A 193 2.24 5.34 -3.52
CA CYS A 193 3.63 5.13 -3.96
C CYS A 193 4.49 4.63 -2.80
N TYR A 194 4.41 5.31 -1.64
CA TYR A 194 5.16 4.92 -0.47
C TYR A 194 4.73 3.56 0.08
N GLY A 195 3.43 3.25 0.02
CA GLY A 195 2.92 1.92 0.28
C GLY A 195 3.62 0.86 -0.57
N PHE A 196 3.67 1.04 -1.90
CA PHE A 196 4.33 0.08 -2.79
C PHE A 196 5.82 -0.10 -2.45
N LEU A 197 6.52 0.99 -2.13
CA LEU A 197 7.92 0.92 -1.68
C LEU A 197 8.09 0.16 -0.36
N LEU A 198 7.09 0.19 0.54
CA LEU A 198 7.11 -0.54 1.80
C LEU A 198 6.93 -2.07 1.64
N THR A 199 6.59 -2.59 0.47
CA THR A 199 6.50 -4.04 0.25
C THR A 199 7.84 -4.75 0.52
N ALA A 200 8.96 -4.15 0.12
CA ALA A 200 10.29 -4.70 0.33
C ALA A 200 10.67 -4.82 1.82
N PRO A 201 10.62 -3.75 2.65
CA PRO A 201 10.89 -3.87 4.08
C PRO A 201 9.95 -4.86 4.77
N LEU A 202 8.66 -4.84 4.45
CA LEU A 202 7.69 -5.77 5.05
C LEU A 202 8.03 -7.22 4.72
N LEU A 203 8.37 -7.52 3.46
CA LEU A 203 8.84 -8.85 3.05
C LEU A 203 10.07 -9.28 3.87
N ARG A 204 11.01 -8.36 4.13
CA ARG A 204 12.23 -8.66 4.90
C ARG A 204 11.95 -8.89 6.38
N LEU A 205 11.00 -8.16 6.96
CA LEU A 205 10.51 -8.45 8.32
C LEU A 205 9.83 -9.82 8.37
N GLU A 206 9.04 -10.16 7.34
CA GLU A 206 8.37 -11.45 7.22
C GLU A 206 9.34 -12.63 7.09
N TRP A 207 10.55 -12.41 6.57
CA TRP A 207 11.57 -13.45 6.58
C TRP A 207 12.11 -13.78 7.97
N GLY A 208 12.00 -12.86 8.92
CA GLY A 208 12.29 -13.12 10.32
C GLY A 208 11.11 -13.76 11.05
N THR A 209 9.88 -13.30 10.78
CA THR A 209 8.70 -13.67 11.57
C THR A 209 7.98 -14.90 11.04
N LEU A 210 7.81 -15.06 9.72
CA LEU A 210 7.07 -16.18 9.16
C LEU A 210 7.73 -17.54 9.43
N PRO A 211 9.06 -17.71 9.38
CA PRO A 211 9.68 -19.00 9.74
C PRO A 211 9.43 -19.41 11.20
N ALA A 212 9.25 -18.45 12.11
CA ALA A 212 8.90 -18.75 13.51
C ALA A 212 7.45 -19.26 13.65
N VAL A 213 6.54 -18.78 12.79
CA VAL A 213 5.12 -19.19 12.79
C VAL A 213 4.90 -20.46 11.94
N LEU A 214 5.71 -20.64 10.90
CA LEU A 214 5.62 -21.72 9.92
C LEU A 214 6.98 -22.44 9.81
N PRO A 215 7.41 -23.13 10.88
CA PRO A 215 8.72 -23.76 10.93
C PRO A 215 8.87 -24.85 9.87
N GLY A 216 10.09 -24.99 9.35
CA GLY A 216 10.45 -26.03 8.37
C GLY A 216 10.10 -25.70 6.92
N LEU A 217 9.50 -24.54 6.62
CA LEU A 217 9.27 -24.14 5.23
C LEU A 217 10.52 -23.53 4.59
N PRO A 218 10.82 -23.87 3.32
CA PRO A 218 11.88 -23.21 2.58
C PRO A 218 11.51 -21.74 2.28
N MET A 219 12.53 -20.91 2.07
CA MET A 219 12.38 -19.47 1.76
C MET A 219 11.41 -19.20 0.59
N THR A 220 11.38 -20.08 -0.42
CA THR A 220 10.45 -19.96 -1.55
C THR A 220 8.98 -20.08 -1.15
N GLU A 221 8.66 -20.96 -0.20
CA GLU A 221 7.31 -21.11 0.34
C GLU A 221 6.95 -19.97 1.29
N ILE A 222 7.90 -19.50 2.11
CA ILE A 222 7.74 -18.31 2.94
C ILE A 222 7.42 -17.09 2.06
N ASN A 223 8.16 -16.91 0.96
CA ASN A 223 7.89 -15.86 0.00
C ASN A 223 6.52 -16.00 -0.64
N ARG A 224 6.09 -17.21 -1.03
CA ARG A 224 4.74 -17.40 -1.56
C ARG A 224 3.68 -16.94 -0.55
N VAL A 225 3.81 -17.31 0.72
CA VAL A 225 2.91 -16.86 1.79
C VAL A 225 2.90 -15.34 1.91
N ALA A 226 4.08 -14.70 1.93
CA ALA A 226 4.24 -13.25 1.96
C ALA A 226 3.51 -12.54 0.81
N LEU A 227 3.70 -13.04 -0.42
CA LEU A 227 3.07 -12.49 -1.63
C LEU A 227 1.55 -12.49 -1.56
N MET A 228 0.94 -13.48 -0.88
CA MET A 228 -0.52 -13.57 -0.76
C MET A 228 -1.15 -12.39 -0.02
N HIS A 229 -0.38 -11.65 0.78
CA HIS A 229 -0.95 -10.62 1.65
C HIS A 229 -0.28 -9.25 1.61
N LEU A 230 0.98 -9.17 1.21
CA LEU A 230 1.71 -7.89 1.16
C LEU A 230 1.00 -6.84 0.29
N GLY A 231 0.45 -7.24 -0.86
CA GLY A 231 -0.33 -6.34 -1.73
C GLY A 231 -1.56 -5.75 -1.02
N SER A 232 -2.28 -6.57 -0.26
CA SER A 232 -3.42 -6.14 0.56
C SER A 232 -3.00 -5.19 1.66
N LEU A 233 -1.97 -5.55 2.44
CA LEU A 233 -1.49 -4.75 3.58
C LEU A 233 -1.04 -3.36 3.16
N VAL A 234 -0.29 -3.28 2.07
CA VAL A 234 0.29 -2.04 1.59
C VAL A 234 -0.78 -1.04 1.19
N VAL A 235 -1.72 -1.44 0.34
CA VAL A 235 -2.71 -0.45 -0.11
C VAL A 235 -3.77 -0.19 0.94
N PHE A 236 -4.10 -1.19 1.76
CA PHE A 236 -4.92 -0.96 2.93
C PHE A 236 -4.29 0.08 3.87
N GLY A 237 -2.98 -0.03 4.13
CA GLY A 237 -2.22 0.96 4.90
C GLY A 237 -2.24 2.35 4.26
N ALA A 238 -2.02 2.45 2.95
CA ALA A 238 -2.06 3.71 2.22
C ALA A 238 -3.45 4.38 2.28
N LEU A 239 -4.53 3.60 2.15
CA LEU A 239 -5.90 4.10 2.31
C LEU A 239 -6.15 4.63 3.72
N LEU A 240 -5.77 3.87 4.75
CA LEU A 240 -5.93 4.30 6.14
C LEU A 240 -5.16 5.60 6.42
N ALA A 241 -3.93 5.69 5.93
CA ALA A 241 -3.12 6.90 6.05
C ALA A 241 -3.76 8.09 5.32
N SER A 242 -4.27 7.86 4.10
CA SER A 242 -4.97 8.87 3.30
C SER A 242 -6.22 9.39 4.01
N ARG A 243 -7.08 8.49 4.48
CA ARG A 243 -8.32 8.82 5.23
C ARG A 243 -8.05 9.46 6.58
N ALA A 244 -6.97 9.08 7.24
CA ALA A 244 -6.57 9.77 8.47
C ALA A 244 -6.25 11.24 8.15
N ARG A 245 -5.53 11.51 7.05
CA ARG A 245 -5.13 12.87 6.68
C ARG A 245 -6.26 13.72 6.09
N ASP A 246 -7.19 13.11 5.35
CA ASP A 246 -8.31 13.82 4.74
C ASP A 246 -9.47 14.04 5.74
N ARG A 247 -9.58 15.27 6.24
CA ARG A 247 -10.60 15.66 7.23
C ARG A 247 -11.92 16.14 6.61
N ARG A 248 -12.03 16.22 5.29
CA ARG A 248 -13.23 16.74 4.62
C ARG A 248 -14.43 15.83 4.88
N ASP A 249 -15.56 16.43 5.21
CA ASP A 249 -16.83 15.74 5.40
C ASP A 249 -17.69 15.79 4.14
N THR A 250 -17.59 16.91 3.42
CA THR A 250 -18.23 17.19 2.14
C THR A 250 -17.20 17.65 1.12
N VAL A 251 -17.54 17.54 -0.17
CA VAL A 251 -16.82 18.17 -1.27
C VAL A 251 -17.86 18.81 -2.17
N ASP A 252 -17.70 20.10 -2.46
CA ASP A 252 -18.63 20.85 -3.31
C ASP A 252 -18.64 20.28 -4.73
N GLY A 253 -19.81 20.23 -5.36
CA GLY A 253 -19.98 19.62 -6.69
C GLY A 253 -20.11 18.10 -6.69
N LEU A 254 -20.15 17.46 -5.51
CA LEU A 254 -20.52 16.03 -5.42
C LEU A 254 -22.01 15.85 -5.75
N GLY A 255 -22.29 15.23 -6.89
CA GLY A 255 -23.62 14.72 -7.24
C GLY A 255 -23.91 13.33 -6.66
N ARG A 256 -24.67 12.51 -7.39
CA ARG A 256 -24.98 11.11 -7.01
C ARG A 256 -23.71 10.28 -6.80
N SER A 257 -23.81 9.29 -5.91
CA SER A 257 -22.73 8.33 -5.61
C SER A 257 -22.29 7.59 -6.87
N TRP A 258 -20.97 7.43 -7.07
CA TRP A 258 -20.34 6.59 -8.08
C TRP A 258 -20.21 5.13 -7.63
N ALA A 259 -20.45 4.85 -6.36
CA ALA A 259 -20.61 3.49 -5.84
C ALA A 259 -22.03 3.30 -5.28
N PRO A 260 -23.10 3.44 -6.09
CA PRO A 260 -24.47 3.27 -5.61
C PRO A 260 -24.74 1.82 -5.17
N LEU A 261 -25.86 1.59 -4.49
CA LEU A 261 -26.19 0.28 -3.91
C LEU A 261 -26.12 -0.88 -4.92
N PRO A 262 -26.67 -0.76 -6.15
CA PRO A 262 -26.61 -1.83 -7.15
C PRO A 262 -25.16 -2.18 -7.51
N VAL A 263 -24.31 -1.18 -7.78
CA VAL A 263 -22.89 -1.40 -8.09
C VAL A 263 -22.18 -2.11 -6.94
N THR A 264 -22.39 -1.64 -5.70
CA THR A 264 -21.78 -2.29 -4.53
C THR A 264 -22.30 -3.72 -4.35
N ALA A 265 -23.60 -3.98 -4.53
CA ALA A 265 -24.19 -5.30 -4.37
C ALA A 265 -23.67 -6.29 -5.42
N THR A 266 -23.62 -5.89 -6.69
CA THR A 266 -23.05 -6.69 -7.77
C THR A 266 -21.58 -7.01 -7.50
N ALA A 267 -20.79 -6.04 -7.04
CA ALA A 267 -19.40 -6.28 -6.67
C ALA A 267 -19.26 -7.30 -5.53
N HIS A 268 -20.13 -7.27 -4.51
CA HIS A 268 -20.12 -8.24 -3.41
C HIS A 268 -20.49 -9.65 -3.88
N LEU A 269 -21.51 -9.79 -4.74
CA LEU A 269 -21.91 -11.08 -5.30
C LEU A 269 -20.80 -11.67 -6.17
N ALA A 270 -20.20 -10.86 -7.02
CA ALA A 270 -19.06 -11.27 -7.84
C ALA A 270 -17.84 -11.65 -6.97
N ALA A 271 -17.56 -10.89 -5.91
CA ALA A 271 -16.51 -11.22 -4.94
C ALA A 271 -16.75 -12.58 -4.29
N ALA A 272 -17.97 -12.84 -3.80
CA ALA A 272 -18.31 -14.08 -3.15
C ALA A 272 -18.15 -15.28 -4.09
N ALA A 273 -18.64 -15.18 -5.33
CA ALA A 273 -18.47 -16.22 -6.34
C ALA A 273 -16.99 -16.49 -6.65
N ALA A 274 -16.21 -15.44 -6.87
CA ALA A 274 -14.78 -15.55 -7.15
C ALA A 274 -13.99 -16.10 -5.95
N LEU A 275 -14.33 -15.72 -4.71
CA LEU A 275 -13.71 -16.26 -3.50
C LEU A 275 -14.01 -17.76 -3.32
N VAL A 276 -15.23 -18.20 -3.59
CA VAL A 276 -15.57 -19.64 -3.59
C VAL A 276 -14.74 -20.39 -4.62
N TRP A 277 -14.58 -19.83 -5.82
CA TRP A 277 -13.72 -20.42 -6.85
C TRP A 277 -12.25 -20.47 -6.42
N ILE A 278 -11.68 -19.37 -5.91
CA ILE A 278 -10.29 -19.32 -5.41
C ILE A 278 -10.09 -20.33 -4.28
N ALA A 279 -11.04 -20.41 -3.33
CA ALA A 279 -10.96 -21.34 -2.21
C ALA A 279 -10.95 -22.79 -2.67
N ARG A 280 -11.82 -23.16 -3.62
CA ARG A 280 -11.83 -24.51 -4.23
C ARG A 280 -10.53 -24.78 -4.99
N ALA A 281 -10.06 -23.82 -5.79
CA ALA A 281 -8.85 -23.95 -6.58
C ALA A 281 -7.61 -24.17 -5.70
N PHE A 282 -7.45 -23.42 -4.61
CA PHE A 282 -6.35 -23.65 -3.68
C PHE A 282 -6.50 -24.94 -2.88
N SER A 283 -7.72 -25.31 -2.48
CA SER A 283 -7.96 -26.53 -1.70
C SER A 283 -7.56 -27.80 -2.47
N ALA A 284 -7.64 -27.78 -3.80
CA ALA A 284 -7.17 -28.87 -4.66
C ALA A 284 -5.64 -29.14 -4.54
N TYR A 285 -4.87 -28.19 -4.01
CA TYR A 285 -3.42 -28.33 -3.77
C TYR A 285 -3.07 -28.70 -2.33
N GLY A 286 -4.02 -29.30 -1.59
CA GLY A 286 -3.77 -29.88 -0.27
C GLY A 286 -3.39 -28.86 0.80
N THR A 287 -2.36 -29.17 1.59
CA THR A 287 -1.93 -28.35 2.73
C THR A 287 -1.27 -27.04 2.28
N ALA A 288 -0.43 -27.09 1.25
CA ALA A 288 0.24 -25.90 0.70
C ALA A 288 -0.78 -24.88 0.17
N GLY A 289 -1.76 -25.34 -0.60
CA GLY A 289 -2.81 -24.45 -1.11
C GLY A 289 -3.69 -23.85 -0.01
N ARG A 290 -4.09 -24.64 0.99
CA ARG A 290 -4.86 -24.14 2.16
C ARG A 290 -4.09 -23.07 2.93
N ARG A 291 -2.78 -23.22 3.10
CA ARG A 291 -1.92 -22.22 3.74
C ARG A 291 -1.93 -20.89 2.98
N LEU A 292 -1.75 -20.92 1.65
CA LEU A 292 -1.79 -19.71 0.82
C LEU A 292 -3.18 -19.06 0.83
N LEU A 293 -4.23 -19.87 0.84
CA LEU A 293 -5.60 -19.38 0.95
C LEU A 293 -5.82 -18.62 2.28
N VAL A 294 -5.37 -19.18 3.42
CA VAL A 294 -5.47 -18.49 4.71
C VAL A 294 -4.67 -17.19 4.71
N ALA A 295 -3.45 -17.22 4.19
CA ALA A 295 -2.59 -16.05 4.06
C ALA A 295 -3.27 -14.93 3.25
N TYR A 296 -4.06 -15.25 2.24
CA TYR A 296 -4.85 -14.29 1.49
C TYR A 296 -6.13 -13.83 2.22
N LEU A 297 -6.93 -14.78 2.73
CA LEU A 297 -8.27 -14.50 3.26
C LEU A 297 -8.25 -13.68 4.55
N VAL A 298 -7.29 -13.91 5.44
CA VAL A 298 -7.19 -13.18 6.72
C VAL A 298 -7.04 -11.66 6.51
N PRO A 299 -6.00 -11.16 5.80
CA PRO A 299 -5.83 -9.73 5.56
C PRO A 299 -6.94 -9.16 4.66
N TYR A 300 -7.47 -9.95 3.72
CA TYR A 300 -8.63 -9.56 2.93
C TYR A 300 -9.86 -9.28 3.83
N ALA A 301 -10.19 -10.21 4.73
CA ALA A 301 -11.31 -10.08 5.66
C ALA A 301 -11.15 -8.91 6.62
N VAL A 302 -9.93 -8.69 7.15
CA VAL A 302 -9.62 -7.53 7.99
C VAL A 302 -9.83 -6.22 7.22
N ALA A 303 -9.28 -6.13 5.99
CA ALA A 303 -9.46 -4.94 5.16
C ALA A 303 -10.93 -4.68 4.84
N TYR A 304 -11.68 -5.73 4.48
CA TYR A 304 -13.11 -5.68 4.22
C TYR A 304 -13.88 -5.16 5.43
N ALA A 305 -13.66 -5.75 6.61
CA ALA A 305 -14.33 -5.36 7.85
C ALA A 305 -14.08 -3.88 8.19
N VAL A 306 -12.84 -3.40 8.05
CA VAL A 306 -12.49 -2.01 8.32
C VAL A 306 -13.13 -1.06 7.32
N MET A 307 -13.16 -1.39 6.02
CA MET A 307 -13.81 -0.55 5.01
C MET A 307 -15.34 -0.48 5.22
N VAL A 308 -15.97 -1.61 5.53
CA VAL A 308 -17.42 -1.66 5.86
C VAL A 308 -17.72 -0.84 7.11
N PHE A 309 -16.93 -1.00 8.17
CA PHE A 309 -17.09 -0.24 9.40
C PHE A 309 -16.87 1.26 9.16
N GLY A 310 -15.84 1.62 8.38
CA GLY A 310 -15.54 2.98 7.96
C GLY A 310 -16.70 3.63 7.20
N ALA A 311 -17.27 2.93 6.22
CA ALA A 311 -18.43 3.38 5.45
C ALA A 311 -19.67 3.59 6.33
N ARG A 312 -19.97 2.61 7.21
CA ARG A 312 -21.11 2.68 8.15
C ARG A 312 -20.94 3.82 9.14
N ARG A 313 -19.75 3.99 9.72
CA ARG A 313 -19.45 5.08 10.64
C ARG A 313 -19.59 6.43 9.97
N ALA A 314 -19.05 6.61 8.76
CA ALA A 314 -19.18 7.84 8.00
C ALA A 314 -20.64 8.17 7.67
N ALA A 315 -21.46 7.15 7.35
CA ALA A 315 -22.89 7.32 7.14
C ALA A 315 -23.61 7.81 8.41
N ARG A 316 -23.36 7.18 9.56
CA ARG A 316 -23.94 7.59 10.86
C ARG A 316 -23.53 9.00 11.28
N GLN A 317 -22.34 9.44 10.89
CA GLN A 317 -21.81 10.77 11.19
C GLN A 317 -22.19 11.84 10.15
N ALA A 318 -23.05 11.51 9.17
CA ALA A 318 -23.42 12.40 8.07
C ALA A 318 -22.20 12.99 7.32
N ARG A 319 -21.17 12.16 7.08
CA ARG A 319 -19.95 12.54 6.34
C ARG A 319 -19.99 11.96 4.92
N PRO A 320 -20.71 12.58 3.98
CA PRO A 320 -20.98 11.98 2.67
C PRO A 320 -19.72 11.70 1.85
N TRP A 321 -18.71 12.57 1.89
CA TRP A 321 -17.46 12.33 1.16
C TRP A 321 -16.70 11.11 1.70
N ALA A 322 -16.52 11.05 3.02
CA ALA A 322 -15.85 9.91 3.64
C ALA A 322 -16.59 8.61 3.35
N ARG A 323 -17.93 8.61 3.39
CA ARG A 323 -18.76 7.45 3.05
C ARG A 323 -18.53 7.03 1.59
N GLU A 324 -18.56 7.98 0.66
CA GLU A 324 -18.36 7.73 -0.76
C GLU A 324 -17.00 7.09 -1.03
N GLU A 325 -15.94 7.66 -0.47
CA GLU A 325 -14.59 7.14 -0.63
C GLU A 325 -14.44 5.71 -0.07
N TRP A 326 -14.97 5.45 1.13
CA TRP A 326 -14.98 4.09 1.70
C TRP A 326 -15.72 3.10 0.80
N ARG A 327 -16.83 3.50 0.17
CA ARG A 327 -17.59 2.63 -0.74
C ARG A 327 -16.84 2.36 -2.04
N ILE A 328 -16.14 3.34 -2.59
CA ILE A 328 -15.31 3.15 -3.79
C ILE A 328 -14.19 2.15 -3.49
N HIS A 329 -13.47 2.32 -2.38
CA HIS A 329 -12.42 1.37 -2.00
C HIS A 329 -12.96 -0.02 -1.63
N LEU A 330 -14.10 -0.09 -0.95
CA LEU A 330 -14.76 -1.37 -0.66
C LEU A 330 -15.17 -2.10 -1.95
N THR A 331 -15.69 -1.36 -2.94
CA THR A 331 -16.02 -1.90 -4.26
C THR A 331 -14.76 -2.43 -4.94
N GLY A 332 -13.66 -1.65 -4.93
CA GLY A 332 -12.36 -2.10 -5.42
C GLY A 332 -11.90 -3.40 -4.75
N LEU A 333 -11.95 -3.47 -3.42
CA LEU A 333 -11.60 -4.68 -2.68
C LEU A 333 -12.49 -5.88 -3.03
N CYS A 334 -13.80 -5.67 -3.24
CA CYS A 334 -14.72 -6.72 -3.69
C CYS A 334 -14.39 -7.21 -5.12
N LEU A 335 -13.86 -6.33 -5.98
CA LEU A 335 -13.41 -6.72 -7.31
C LEU A 335 -12.05 -7.43 -7.29
N ALA A 336 -11.28 -7.38 -6.20
CA ALA A 336 -9.95 -8.00 -6.14
C ALA A 336 -9.97 -9.52 -6.42
N PRO A 337 -10.85 -10.33 -5.80
CA PRO A 337 -10.96 -11.76 -6.12
C PRO A 337 -11.36 -12.02 -7.59
N VAL A 338 -12.19 -11.14 -8.17
CA VAL A 338 -12.63 -11.26 -9.58
C VAL A 338 -11.45 -11.02 -10.52
N VAL A 339 -10.69 -9.93 -10.28
CA VAL A 339 -9.46 -9.63 -11.02
C VAL A 339 -8.44 -10.74 -10.85
N SER A 340 -8.30 -11.28 -9.63
CA SER A 340 -7.41 -12.42 -9.37
C SER A 340 -7.78 -13.64 -10.18
N ALA A 341 -9.07 -14.04 -10.20
CA ALA A 341 -9.55 -15.18 -10.98
C ALA A 341 -9.34 -14.99 -12.48
N GLY A 342 -9.65 -13.79 -13.01
CA GLY A 342 -9.39 -13.45 -14.41
C GLY A 342 -7.90 -13.47 -14.77
N ALA A 343 -7.04 -12.97 -13.87
CA ALA A 343 -5.60 -12.99 -14.05
C ALA A 343 -5.03 -14.41 -14.11
N VAL A 344 -5.61 -15.39 -13.40
CA VAL A 344 -5.20 -16.80 -13.51
C VAL A 344 -5.35 -17.29 -14.95
N VAL A 345 -6.52 -17.08 -15.55
CA VAL A 345 -6.81 -17.52 -16.93
C VAL A 345 -5.84 -16.84 -17.91
N PHE A 346 -5.61 -15.54 -17.74
CA PHE A 346 -4.65 -14.81 -18.55
C PHE A 346 -3.22 -15.36 -18.41
N PHE A 347 -2.77 -15.66 -17.19
CA PHE A 347 -1.41 -16.17 -16.96
C PHE A 347 -1.21 -17.61 -17.43
N GLU A 348 -2.22 -18.46 -17.33
CA GLU A 348 -2.16 -19.81 -17.92
C GLU A 348 -2.07 -19.74 -19.44
N HIS A 349 -2.92 -18.91 -20.07
CA HIS A 349 -3.03 -18.88 -21.53
C HIS A 349 -1.90 -18.08 -22.19
N SER A 350 -1.60 -16.87 -21.70
CA SER A 350 -0.65 -15.97 -22.34
C SER A 350 0.80 -16.20 -21.92
N LEU A 351 1.04 -16.71 -20.71
CA LEU A 351 2.39 -16.93 -20.19
C LEU A 351 2.74 -18.42 -20.01
N GLY A 352 1.81 -19.33 -20.33
CA GLY A 352 2.03 -20.77 -20.21
C GLY A 352 2.33 -21.22 -18.78
N LEU A 353 1.88 -20.47 -17.76
CA LEU A 353 2.19 -20.80 -16.37
C LEU A 353 1.38 -22.00 -15.90
N ALA A 354 2.02 -22.87 -15.11
CA ALA A 354 1.31 -23.91 -14.39
C ALA A 354 0.23 -23.30 -13.47
N ARG A 355 -0.93 -23.95 -13.41
CA ARG A 355 -2.13 -23.47 -12.72
C ARG A 355 -1.89 -22.96 -11.30
N PHE A 356 -1.08 -23.68 -10.51
CA PHE A 356 -0.77 -23.27 -9.13
C PHE A 356 0.00 -21.94 -9.09
N THR A 357 0.96 -21.76 -9.99
CA THR A 357 1.75 -20.53 -10.12
C THR A 357 0.90 -19.38 -10.63
N ALA A 358 0.05 -19.62 -11.64
CA ALA A 358 -0.89 -18.64 -12.16
C ALA A 358 -1.89 -18.19 -11.08
N LEU A 359 -2.42 -19.14 -10.31
CA LEU A 359 -3.33 -18.88 -9.18
C LEU A 359 -2.66 -18.03 -8.10
N THR A 360 -1.45 -18.41 -7.69
CA THR A 360 -0.67 -17.65 -6.70
C THR A 360 -0.38 -16.24 -7.18
N ALA A 361 0.05 -16.08 -8.43
CA ALA A 361 0.35 -14.78 -9.03
C ALA A 361 -0.90 -13.89 -9.13
N GLY A 362 -2.01 -14.41 -9.67
CA GLY A 362 -3.26 -13.67 -9.84
C GLY A 362 -3.84 -13.20 -8.51
N VAL A 363 -3.79 -14.05 -7.48
CA VAL A 363 -4.26 -13.69 -6.14
C VAL A 363 -3.35 -12.64 -5.47
N ALA A 364 -2.03 -12.78 -5.61
CA ALA A 364 -1.07 -11.84 -5.03
C ALA A 364 -1.21 -10.40 -5.59
N ILE A 365 -1.58 -10.23 -6.86
CA ILE A 365 -1.67 -8.90 -7.48
C ILE A 365 -3.07 -8.25 -7.40
N GLY A 366 -4.13 -9.04 -7.23
CA GLY A 366 -5.51 -8.55 -7.39
C GLY A 366 -5.88 -7.42 -6.42
N CYS A 367 -5.47 -7.52 -5.15
CA CYS A 367 -5.70 -6.47 -4.17
C CYS A 367 -4.95 -5.18 -4.52
N GLY A 368 -3.68 -5.28 -4.95
CA GLY A 368 -2.88 -4.11 -5.32
C GLY A 368 -3.43 -3.38 -6.55
N LEU A 369 -3.80 -4.12 -7.59
CA LEU A 369 -4.36 -3.57 -8.84
C LEU A 369 -5.68 -2.84 -8.61
N THR A 370 -6.63 -3.49 -7.92
CA THR A 370 -7.95 -2.90 -7.68
C THR A 370 -7.92 -1.73 -6.72
N ALA A 371 -7.01 -1.76 -5.76
CA ALA A 371 -6.73 -0.64 -4.90
C ALA A 371 -6.14 0.59 -5.63
N PHE A 372 -5.20 0.38 -6.55
CA PHE A 372 -4.71 1.43 -7.44
C PHE A 372 -5.86 2.00 -8.26
N GLY A 373 -6.68 1.13 -8.87
CA GLY A 373 -7.88 1.51 -9.61
C GLY A 373 -8.88 2.31 -8.77
N ALA A 374 -9.15 1.91 -7.53
CA ALA A 374 -10.01 2.65 -6.61
C ALA A 374 -9.44 4.04 -6.29
N THR A 375 -8.13 4.17 -6.08
CA THR A 375 -7.44 5.45 -5.88
C THR A 375 -7.57 6.36 -7.11
N GLN A 376 -7.47 5.79 -8.32
CA GLN A 376 -7.72 6.49 -9.57
C GLN A 376 -9.17 6.99 -9.65
N VAL A 377 -10.15 6.14 -9.35
CA VAL A 377 -11.58 6.51 -9.36
C VAL A 377 -11.88 7.63 -8.36
N VAL A 378 -11.33 7.56 -7.14
CA VAL A 378 -11.44 8.63 -6.14
C VAL A 378 -10.83 9.94 -6.65
N SER A 379 -9.68 9.87 -7.31
CA SER A 379 -9.03 11.04 -7.91
C SER A 379 -9.87 11.67 -9.01
N LEU A 380 -10.39 10.85 -9.94
CA LEU A 380 -11.30 11.29 -11.00
C LEU A 380 -12.59 11.89 -10.42
N ARG A 381 -13.12 11.31 -9.34
CA ARG A 381 -14.31 11.83 -8.67
C ARG A 381 -14.09 13.23 -8.11
N LEU A 382 -12.95 13.48 -7.49
CA LEU A 382 -12.58 14.80 -6.97
C LEU A 382 -12.36 15.82 -8.08
N LEU A 383 -11.73 15.42 -9.19
CA LEU A 383 -11.55 16.27 -10.37
C LEU A 383 -12.90 16.62 -11.01
N TYR A 384 -13.79 15.64 -11.15
CA TYR A 384 -15.14 15.85 -11.67
C TYR A 384 -15.95 16.82 -10.81
N ALA A 385 -15.92 16.65 -9.48
CA ALA A 385 -16.63 17.57 -8.56
C ALA A 385 -16.12 19.02 -8.69
N ARG A 386 -14.81 19.20 -8.84
CA ARG A 386 -14.20 20.53 -9.09
C ARG A 386 -14.67 21.14 -10.40
N GLU A 387 -14.71 20.34 -11.47
CA GLU A 387 -15.16 20.81 -12.78
C GLU A 387 -16.64 21.19 -12.77
N VAL A 388 -17.50 20.39 -12.12
CA VAL A 388 -18.93 20.72 -11.93
C VAL A 388 -19.08 22.05 -11.18
N ARG A 389 -18.32 22.25 -10.10
CA ARG A 389 -18.32 23.51 -9.36
C ARG A 389 -17.87 24.68 -10.24
N ARG A 390 -16.81 24.50 -11.03
CA ARG A 390 -16.29 25.53 -11.93
C ARG A 390 -17.34 25.96 -12.96
N ARG A 391 -18.07 25.01 -13.54
CA ARG A 391 -19.15 25.28 -14.51
C ARG A 391 -20.39 25.91 -13.89
N SER A 392 -20.62 25.64 -12.60
CA SER A 392 -21.77 26.20 -11.86
C SER A 392 -21.46 27.57 -11.25
N ALA A 393 -20.21 28.02 -11.30
CA ALA A 393 -19.85 29.36 -10.83
C ALA A 393 -20.47 30.41 -11.77
N PRO A 394 -21.12 31.47 -11.23
CA PRO A 394 -21.64 32.55 -12.04
C PRO A 394 -20.54 33.11 -12.95
N ALA A 395 -20.89 33.43 -14.21
CA ALA A 395 -19.97 34.15 -15.07
C ALA A 395 -19.50 35.43 -14.34
N PRO A 396 -18.19 35.75 -14.36
CA PRO A 396 -17.73 37.01 -13.77
C PRO A 396 -18.56 38.13 -14.39
N LEU A 397 -19.22 38.93 -13.55
CA LEU A 397 -19.92 40.12 -14.03
C LEU A 397 -18.92 40.96 -14.85
N PRO A 398 -19.33 41.51 -16.00
CA PRO A 398 -18.48 42.40 -16.76
C PRO A 398 -17.96 43.48 -15.81
N VAL A 399 -16.63 43.55 -15.63
CA VAL A 399 -16.04 44.66 -14.87
C VAL A 399 -16.48 45.91 -15.60
N ALA A 400 -17.31 46.73 -14.95
CA ALA A 400 -17.76 48.00 -15.51
C ALA A 400 -16.49 48.75 -15.93
N ARG A 401 -16.33 48.98 -17.25
CA ARG A 401 -15.24 49.81 -17.75
C ARG A 401 -15.38 51.13 -17.01
N ALA A 402 -14.39 51.47 -16.18
CA ALA A 402 -14.28 52.80 -15.62
C ALA A 402 -14.29 53.75 -16.82
N ALA A 403 -15.35 54.56 -16.92
CA ALA A 403 -15.42 55.60 -17.92
C ALA A 403 -14.20 56.49 -17.68
N THR A 404 -13.24 56.46 -18.60
CA THR A 404 -12.17 57.44 -18.64
C THR A 404 -12.84 58.81 -18.74
N PRO A 405 -12.62 59.72 -17.78
CA PRO A 405 -13.16 61.07 -17.88
C PRO A 405 -12.62 61.69 -19.16
N VAL A 406 -13.54 62.15 -20.03
CA VAL A 406 -13.19 62.93 -21.20
C VAL A 406 -12.77 64.31 -20.69
N SER A 407 -11.48 64.59 -20.78
CA SER A 407 -10.88 65.90 -20.50
C SER A 407 -10.92 66.80 -21.72
#